data_AF-A0A975F6I0-F1
#
_entry.id   AF-A0A975F6I0-F1
#
_cell.length_a   1.000
_cell.length_b   1.000
_cell.length_c   1.000
_cell.angle_alpha   90.00
_cell.angle_beta   90.00
_cell.angle_gamma   90.00
#
_symmetry.space_group_name_H-M   'P 1'
#
loop_
_entity.id
_entity.type
_entity.pdbx_description
1 polymer ?
#
loop_
_entity_poly.entity_id
_entity_poly.type
_entity_poly.pdbx_seq_one_letter_code
_entity_poly.pdbx_strand_id
1 'polypeptide(L)' 'MSQHQPQPHNHAAQIAHHKADFEACSATAHECRKWASIYLEAAYVYEYAASHALNQLAATLQEKWVNGGEA' A
#
# COMPACT_ATOMS: atom_id res chain seq x y z
N MET A 1 22.08 -12.79 -18.04
CA MET A 1 20.69 -12.95 -17.55
C MET A 1 20.64 -12.34 -16.15
N SER A 2 20.29 -11.06 -16.03
CA SER A 2 20.23 -10.40 -14.71
C SER A 2 18.91 -10.73 -14.05
N GLN A 3 18.97 -11.65 -13.09
CA GLN A 3 17.87 -11.98 -12.18
C GLN A 3 17.51 -10.71 -11.40
N HIS A 4 16.35 -10.15 -11.70
CA HIS A 4 15.75 -9.08 -10.91
C HIS A 4 15.23 -9.70 -9.61
N GLN A 5 16.04 -9.62 -8.55
CA GLN A 5 15.52 -9.81 -7.20
C GLN A 5 14.39 -8.79 -6.97
N PRO A 6 13.25 -9.18 -6.39
CA PRO A 6 12.24 -8.23 -5.94
C PRO A 6 12.85 -7.44 -4.79
N GLN A 7 13.33 -6.26 -5.12
CA GLN A 7 13.99 -5.29 -4.26
C GLN A 7 12.89 -4.72 -3.31
N PRO A 8 12.82 -5.09 -2.02
CA PRO A 8 11.74 -4.65 -1.13
C PRO A 8 12.11 -3.29 -0.53
N HIS A 9 12.11 -2.23 -1.34
CA HIS A 9 12.49 -0.89 -0.84
C HIS A 9 11.25 -0.11 -0.46
N ASN A 10 10.98 -0.14 0.85
CA ASN A 10 10.11 0.75 1.61
C ASN A 10 8.93 1.33 0.80
N HIS A 11 7.82 0.61 0.81
CA HIS A 11 6.56 1.00 0.18
C HIS A 11 6.12 2.45 0.51
N ALA A 12 6.33 2.93 1.74
CA ALA A 12 6.04 4.32 2.11
C ALA A 12 6.91 5.33 1.34
N ALA A 13 8.16 4.97 1.03
CA ALA A 13 9.03 5.77 0.20
C ALA A 13 8.57 5.80 -1.28
N GLN A 14 7.99 4.71 -1.79
CA GLN A 14 7.41 4.67 -3.15
C GLN A 14 6.16 5.55 -3.27
N ILE A 15 5.26 5.52 -2.28
CA ILE A 15 4.09 6.42 -2.23
C ILE A 15 4.55 7.87 -2.19
N ALA A 16 5.52 8.19 -1.32
CA ALA A 16 6.06 9.54 -1.20
C ALA A 16 6.73 10.01 -2.51
N HIS A 17 7.43 9.11 -3.21
CA HIS A 17 8.03 9.39 -4.52
C HIS A 17 6.97 9.70 -5.57
N HIS A 18 5.94 8.87 -5.72
CA HIS A 18 4.86 9.11 -6.70
C HIS A 18 4.04 10.37 -6.38
N LYS A 19 3.88 10.71 -5.10
CA LYS A 19 3.28 11.99 -4.69
C LYS A 19 4.13 13.17 -5.16
N ALA A 20 5.44 13.11 -4.95
CA ALA A 20 6.37 14.16 -5.38
C ALA A 20 6.41 14.30 -6.91
N ASP A 21 6.40 13.18 -7.65
CA ASP A 21 6.33 13.21 -9.12
C ASP A 21 5.05 13.88 -9.62
N PHE A 22 3.92 13.64 -8.96
CA PHE A 22 2.65 14.31 -9.27
C PHE A 22 2.69 15.81 -8.95
N GLU A 23 3.16 16.19 -7.75
CA GLU A 23 3.24 17.59 -7.32
C GLU A 23 4.25 18.41 -8.14
N ALA A 24 5.33 17.78 -8.62
CA ALA A 24 6.34 18.38 -9.48
C ALA A 24 5.98 18.32 -10.97
N CYS A 25 4.88 17.66 -11.36
CA CYS A 25 4.50 17.50 -12.75
C CYS A 25 4.09 18.84 -13.37
N SER A 26 5.00 19.43 -14.16
CA SER A 26 4.74 20.60 -15.01
C SER A 26 4.56 20.22 -16.50
N ALA A 27 4.36 18.94 -16.79
CA ALA A 27 4.21 18.40 -18.14
C ALA A 27 2.80 18.67 -18.71
N THR A 28 2.50 18.10 -19.88
CA THR A 28 1.13 18.17 -20.41
C THR A 28 0.14 17.52 -19.44
N ALA A 29 -1.11 17.98 -19.44
CA ALA A 29 -2.15 17.43 -18.58
C ALA A 29 -2.33 15.89 -18.71
N HIS A 30 -1.92 15.30 -19.83
CA HIS A 30 -1.92 13.85 -20.04
C HIS A 30 -0.89 13.13 -19.16
N GLU A 31 0.36 13.63 -19.12
CA GLU A 31 1.43 13.04 -18.32
C GLU A 31 1.16 13.18 -16.81
N CYS A 32 0.60 14.30 -16.37
CA CYS A 32 0.25 14.47 -14.95
C CYS A 32 -0.92 13.56 -14.52
N ARG A 33 -1.88 13.28 -15.42
CA ARG A 33 -2.94 12.29 -15.16
C ARG A 33 -2.38 10.88 -15.01
N LYS A 34 -1.40 10.51 -15.83
CA LYS A 34 -0.73 9.20 -15.73
C LYS A 34 -0.05 9.02 -14.36
N TRP A 35 0.70 10.01 -13.90
CA TRP A 35 1.32 9.97 -12.56
C TRP A 35 0.29 9.99 -11.43
N ALA A 36 -0.79 10.76 -11.55
CA ALA A 36 -1.89 10.74 -10.59
C ALA A 36 -2.54 9.34 -10.47
N SER A 37 -2.78 8.67 -11.60
CA SER A 37 -3.33 7.31 -11.61
C SER A 37 -2.40 6.31 -10.93
N ILE A 38 -1.10 6.36 -11.22
CA ILE A 38 -0.10 5.47 -10.58
C ILE A 38 -0.06 5.70 -9.06
N TYR A 39 -0.09 6.96 -8.62
CA TYR A 39 -0.12 7.31 -7.21
C TYR A 39 -1.39 6.78 -6.50
N LEU A 40 -2.56 6.97 -7.10
CA LEU A 40 -3.83 6.51 -6.54
C LEU A 40 -3.94 4.99 -6.49
N GLU A 41 -3.47 4.29 -7.52
CA GLU A 41 -3.46 2.82 -7.55
C GLU A 41 -2.57 2.26 -6.44
N ALA A 42 -1.36 2.83 -6.28
CA ALA A 42 -0.47 2.45 -5.20
C ALA A 42 -1.16 2.64 -3.84
N ALA A 43 -1.73 3.83 -3.59
CA ALA A 43 -2.45 4.13 -2.35
C ALA A 43 -3.60 3.14 -2.06
N TYR A 44 -4.40 2.80 -3.08
CA TYR A 44 -5.50 1.86 -2.96
C TYR A 44 -5.04 0.45 -2.55
N VAL A 45 -3.98 -0.07 -3.17
CA VAL A 45 -3.42 -1.40 -2.83
C VAL A 45 -3.00 -1.44 -1.36
N TYR A 46 -2.41 -0.36 -0.83
CA TYR A 46 -2.01 -0.29 0.57
C TYR A 46 -3.20 -0.20 1.53
N GLU A 47 -4.20 0.63 1.22
CA GLU A 47 -5.41 0.73 2.04
C GLU A 47 -6.12 -0.63 2.14
N TYR A 48 -6.21 -1.36 1.02
CA TYR A 48 -6.75 -2.71 1.00
C TYR A 48 -5.93 -3.68 1.86
N ALA A 49 -4.60 -3.70 1.71
CA ALA A 49 -3.73 -4.60 2.47
C ALA A 49 -3.79 -4.32 3.98
N ALA A 50 -3.79 -3.04 4.38
CA ALA A 50 -3.92 -2.63 5.78
C ALA A 50 -5.28 -3.03 6.37
N SER A 51 -6.37 -2.78 5.64
CA SER A 51 -7.72 -3.15 6.05
C SER A 51 -7.87 -4.67 6.21
N HIS A 52 -7.29 -5.44 5.28
CA HIS A 52 -7.28 -6.89 5.35
C HIS A 52 -6.51 -7.41 6.57
N ALA A 53 -5.33 -6.86 6.86
CA ALA A 53 -4.55 -7.23 8.03
C ALA A 53 -5.28 -6.89 9.35
N LEU A 54 -5.96 -5.74 9.42
CA LEU A 54 -6.79 -5.37 10.57
C LEU A 54 -7.97 -6.33 10.76
N ASN A 55 -8.64 -6.73 9.68
CA ASN A 55 -9.73 -7.71 9.76
C ASN A 55 -9.23 -9.08 10.24
N GLN A 56 -8.06 -9.53 9.77
CA GLN A 56 -7.45 -10.77 10.26
C GLN A 56 -7.09 -10.67 11.74
N LEU A 57 -6.49 -9.56 12.17
CA LEU A 57 -6.16 -9.34 13.58
C LEU A 57 -7.43 -9.34 14.46
N ALA A 58 -8.49 -8.66 14.02
CA ALA A 58 -9.76 -8.65 14.72
C ALA A 58 -10.35 -10.07 14.85
N ALA A 59 -10.32 -10.87 13.77
CA ALA A 59 -10.76 -12.26 13.79
C ALA A 59 -9.93 -13.12 14.75
N THR A 60 -8.59 -12.97 14.74
CA THR A 60 -7.70 -13.68 15.66
C THR A 60 -7.93 -13.28 17.12
N LEU A 61 -8.14 -12.00 17.40
CA LEU A 61 -8.45 -11.53 18.75
C LEU A 61 -9.81 -12.05 19.23
N GLN A 62 -10.81 -12.08 18.35
CA GLN A 62 -12.11 -12.66 18.65
C GLN A 62 -12.01 -14.16 18.94
N GLU A 63 -11.26 -14.91 18.12
CA GLU A 63 -11.00 -16.33 18.35
C GLU A 63 -10.32 -16.56 19.71
N LYS A 64 -9.28 -15.78 20.03
CA LYS A 64 -8.61 -15.85 21.34
C LYS A 64 -9.52 -15.46 22.50
N TRP A 65 -10.44 -14.52 22.30
CA TRP A 65 -11.39 -14.12 23.34
C TRP A 65 -12.42 -15.22 23.60
N VAL A 66 -12.95 -15.83 22.55
CA VAL A 66 -13.94 -16.92 22.64
C VAL A 66 -13.31 -18.20 23.19
N ASN A 67 -12.09 -18.53 22.77
CA ASN A 67 -11.41 -19.79 23.13
C ASN A 67 -10.46 -19.65 24.34
N GLY A 68 -10.17 -18.43 24.79
CA GLY A 68 -9.24 -18.14 25.90
C GLY A 68 -9.92 -17.79 27.23
N GLY A 69 -11.23 -18.02 27.35
CA GLY A 69 -11.99 -17.87 28.59
C GLY A 69 -11.93 -19.07 29.55
N GLU A 70 -11.07 -20.06 29.27
CA GLU A 70 -10.73 -21.16 30.19
C GLU A 70 -9.22 -21.11 30.48
N ALA A 71 -8.84 -20.38 31.53
CA ALA A 71 -7.59 -20.52 32.24
C ALA A 71 -7.82 -20.30 33.74
#